data_AF-A0A1H3STP7-F1
#
_entry.id   AF-A0A1H3STP7-F1
#
_cell.length_a   1.000
_cell.length_b   1.000
_cell.length_c   1.000
_cell.angle_alpha   90.00
_cell.angle_beta   90.00
_cell.angle_gamma   90.00
#
_symmetry.space_group_name_H-M   'P 1'
#
loop_
_entity.id
_entity.type
_entity.pdbx_description
1 polymer ?
#
loop_
_entity_poly.entity_id
_entity_poly.type
_entity_poly.pdbx_seq_one_letter_code
_entity_poly.pdbx_strand_id
1 'polypeptide(L)'
;MNDEATTSTGEPALQVLTTRLAPEELAAVTAVVDSAVAEELAQLHDDVQIGPSAWERSQRSMRGPLQPGPSAWRGFSGNPR
;
A
#
# COMPACT_ATOMS: atom_id res chain seq x y z
N MET A 1 2.05 -19.13 -7.94
CA MET A 1 2.97 -18.41 -8.84
C MET A 1 2.24 -18.14 -10.13
N ASN A 2 1.59 -16.98 -10.26
CA ASN A 2 1.37 -16.29 -11.53
C ASN A 2 0.71 -14.95 -11.23
N ASP A 3 1.55 -13.94 -11.02
CA ASP A 3 1.21 -12.52 -11.13
C ASP A 3 1.90 -12.03 -12.42
N GLU A 4 1.39 -12.43 -13.58
CA GLU A 4 1.78 -11.73 -14.82
C GLU A 4 0.96 -10.46 -14.88
N ALA A 5 1.61 -9.35 -14.53
CA ALA A 5 1.14 -8.02 -14.82
C ALA A 5 0.99 -7.89 -16.34
N THR A 6 -0.21 -8.13 -16.86
CA THR A 6 -0.60 -7.72 -18.21
C THR A 6 -0.69 -6.20 -18.22
N THR A 7 0.47 -5.52 -18.25
CA THR A 7 0.53 -4.11 -18.60
C THR A 7 0.15 -4.02 -20.07
N SER A 8 -1.13 -3.73 -20.33
CA SER A 8 -1.70 -3.40 -21.64
C SER A 8 -0.88 -2.27 -22.24
N THR A 9 0.18 -2.63 -22.97
CA THR A 9 1.13 -1.71 -23.59
C THR A 9 0.47 -1.18 -24.85
N GLY A 10 -0.44 -0.22 -24.71
CA GLY A 10 -1.08 0.42 -25.86
C GLY A 10 -2.48 0.97 -25.64
N GLU A 11 -3.15 0.68 -24.52
CA GLU A 11 -4.43 1.35 -24.25
C GLU A 11 -4.22 2.79 -23.78
N PRO A 12 -5.01 3.75 -24.29
CA PRO A 12 -4.91 5.13 -23.85
C PRO A 12 -5.27 5.21 -22.36
N ALA A 13 -4.39 5.86 -21.58
CA ALA A 13 -4.59 6.02 -20.13
C ALA A 13 -5.86 6.83 -19.78
N LEU A 14 -6.36 7.64 -20.71
CA LEU A 14 -7.54 8.49 -20.54
C LEU A 14 -8.28 8.65 -21.87
N GLN A 15 -9.61 8.53 -21.86
CA GLN A 15 -10.48 8.81 -23.01
C GLN A 15 -11.47 9.92 -22.68
N VAL A 16 -11.47 10.99 -23.49
CA VAL A 16 -12.43 12.10 -23.38
C VAL A 16 -13.57 11.86 -24.37
N LEU A 17 -14.78 11.61 -23.85
CA LEU A 17 -15.96 11.31 -24.68
C LEU A 17 -16.68 12.56 -25.20
N THR A 18 -16.31 13.73 -24.68
CA THR A 18 -16.92 15.01 -25.03
C THR A 18 -16.62 15.37 -26.48
N THR A 19 -17.66 15.67 -27.26
CA THR A 19 -17.51 16.04 -28.67
C THR A 19 -17.20 17.52 -28.83
N ARG A 20 -16.51 17.90 -29.91
CA ARG A 20 -16.19 19.29 -30.29
C ARG A 20 -15.27 20.06 -29.32
N LEU A 21 -14.27 19.40 -28.73
CA LEU A 21 -13.18 20.10 -28.04
C LEU A 21 -12.17 20.67 -29.03
N ALA A 22 -11.71 21.88 -28.76
CA ALA A 22 -10.50 22.41 -29.38
C ALA A 22 -9.26 21.67 -28.85
N PRO A 23 -8.16 21.60 -29.64
CA PRO A 23 -6.91 20.97 -29.20
C PRO A 23 -6.39 21.54 -27.87
N GLU A 24 -6.55 22.84 -27.66
CA GLU A 24 -6.10 23.56 -26.46
C GLU A 24 -6.92 23.14 -25.23
N GLU A 25 -8.24 22.94 -25.40
CA GLU A 25 -9.12 22.49 -24.33
C GLU A 25 -8.83 21.05 -23.94
N LEU A 26 -8.55 20.18 -24.92
CA LEU A 26 -8.17 18.80 -24.66
C LEU A 26 -6.86 18.75 -23.87
N ALA A 27 -5.85 19.53 -24.27
CA ALA A 27 -4.59 19.63 -23.56
C ALA A 27 -4.77 20.14 -22.13
N ALA A 28 -5.63 21.15 -21.92
CA ALA A 28 -5.93 21.68 -20.61
C ALA A 28 -6.59 20.63 -19.70
N VAL A 29 -7.59 19.88 -20.20
CA VAL A 29 -8.25 18.82 -19.44
C VAL A 29 -7.26 17.71 -19.08
N THR A 30 -6.43 17.26 -20.02
CA THR A 30 -5.41 16.25 -19.75
C THR A 30 -4.42 16.73 -18.70
N ALA A 31 -3.92 17.96 -18.81
CA ALA A 31 -2.98 18.52 -17.84
C ALA A 31 -3.55 18.59 -16.42
N VAL A 32 -4.84 18.95 -16.26
CA VAL A 32 -5.52 19.00 -14.96
C VAL A 32 -5.71 17.61 -14.36
N VAL A 33 -6.09 16.63 -15.19
CA VAL A 33 -6.24 15.24 -14.73
C VAL A 33 -4.87 14.66 -14.33
N ASP A 34 -3.84 14.87 -15.15
CA ASP A 34 -2.48 14.43 -14.86
C ASP A 34 -1.94 15.06 -13.57
N SER A 35 -2.20 16.35 -13.33
CA SER A 35 -1.79 17.01 -12.09
C SER A 35 -2.49 16.42 -10.86
N ALA A 36 -3.81 16.18 -10.94
CA ALA A 36 -4.56 15.61 -9.83
C ALA A 36 -4.10 14.17 -9.51
N VAL A 37 -3.81 13.37 -10.54
CA VAL A 37 -3.27 12.01 -10.36
C VAL A 37 -1.87 12.06 -9.75
N ALA A 38 -1.01 12.98 -10.18
CA ALA A 38 0.33 13.13 -9.64
C ALA A 38 0.30 13.51 -8.14
N GLU A 39 -0.62 14.39 -7.73
CA GLU A 39 -0.81 14.76 -6.33
C GLU A 39 -1.25 13.58 -5.47
N GLU A 40 -2.23 12.79 -5.93
CA GLU A 40 -2.69 11.59 -5.22
C GLU A 40 -1.57 10.55 -5.09
N LEU A 41 -0.82 10.31 -6.16
CA LEU A 41 0.33 9.41 -6.11
C LEU A 41 1.42 9.91 -5.18
N ALA A 42 1.69 11.22 -5.14
CA ALA A 42 2.66 11.79 -4.20
C ALA A 42 2.21 11.57 -2.74
N GLN A 43 0.93 11.76 -2.43
CA GLN A 43 0.37 11.50 -1.10
C GLN A 43 0.53 10.02 -0.70
N LEU A 44 0.21 9.09 -1.61
CA LEU A 44 0.38 7.66 -1.37
C LEU A 44 1.85 7.28 -1.13
N HIS A 45 2.79 7.91 -1.83
CA HIS A 45 4.21 7.65 -1.61
C HIS A 45 4.72 8.23 -0.28
N ASP A 46 4.19 9.37 0.17
CA ASP A 46 4.61 9.99 1.42
C ASP A 46 4.10 9.22 2.66
N ASP A 47 2.90 8.64 2.58
CA ASP A 47 2.33 7.77 3.63
C ASP A 47 3.09 6.43 3.80
N VAL A 48 3.92 6.03 2.82
CA VAL A 48 4.75 4.82 2.90
C VAL A 48 6.10 5.14 3.56
N GLN A 49 6.06 5.70 4.77
CA GLN A 49 7.20 5.59 5.68
C GLN A 49 7.11 4.22 6.36
N ILE A 50 7.65 3.18 5.73
CA ILE A 50 7.83 1.86 6.36
C ILE A 50 8.98 1.96 7.38
N GLY A 51 8.73 2.70 8.46
CA GLY A 51 9.51 2.59 9.68
C GLY A 51 9.25 1.23 10.33
N PRO A 52 10.17 0.75 11.17
CA PRO A 52 9.97 -0.51 11.87
C PRO A 52 8.65 -0.46 12.64
N SER A 53 7.82 -1.48 12.43
CA SER A 53 6.51 -1.62 13.04
C SER A 53 6.62 -1.60 14.56
N ALA A 54 5.51 -1.28 15.25
CA ALA A 54 5.47 -1.33 16.70
C ALA A 54 5.87 -2.73 17.24
N TRP A 55 5.55 -3.78 16.50
CA TRP A 55 5.96 -5.16 16.76
C TRP A 55 7.47 -5.38 16.59
N GLU A 56 8.08 -4.90 15.51
CA GLU A 56 9.53 -5.02 15.31
C GLU A 56 10.33 -4.18 16.33
N ARG A 57 9.76 -3.08 16.83
CA ARG A 57 10.35 -2.30 17.93
C ARG A 57 10.27 -3.05 19.25
N SER A 58 9.13 -3.65 19.59
CA SER A 58 8.98 -4.43 20.83
C SER A 58 9.81 -5.73 20.80
N GLN A 59 9.99 -6.36 19.64
CA GLN A 59 10.84 -7.54 19.52
C GLN A 59 12.32 -7.24 19.83
N ARG A 60 12.81 -6.03 19.48
CA ARG A 60 14.19 -5.63 19.80
C ARG A 60 14.42 -5.49 21.31
N SER A 61 13.46 -4.95 22.06
CA SER A 61 13.58 -4.89 23.52
C SER A 61 13.53 -6.27 24.17
N MET A 62 12.89 -7.25 23.50
CA MET A 62 12.80 -8.65 23.94
C MET A 62 13.97 -9.55 23.50
N ARG A 63 15.07 -9.03 22.92
CA ARG A 63 16.25 -9.86 22.53
C ARG A 63 17.02 -10.48 23.70
N GLY A 64 16.59 -10.28 24.93
CA GLY A 64 17.01 -11.11 26.05
C GLY A 64 16.17 -12.39 26.10
N PRO A 65 16.75 -13.58 26.37
CA PRO A 65 15.95 -14.77 26.59
C PRO A 65 14.97 -14.50 27.74
N LEU A 66 13.67 -14.50 27.43
CA LEU A 66 12.62 -14.40 28.43
C LEU A 66 12.75 -15.61 29.35
N GLN A 67 13.18 -15.39 30.59
CA GLN A 67 13.31 -16.47 31.55
C GLN A 67 11.91 -16.95 31.94
N PRO A 68 11.52 -18.17 31.54
CA PRO A 68 10.25 -18.72 31.97
C PRO A 68 10.29 -18.91 33.48
N GLY A 69 9.43 -18.19 34.22
CA GLY A 69 9.25 -18.44 35.64
C GLY A 69 8.75 -19.88 35.88
N PRO A 70 9.13 -20.54 36.98
CA PRO A 70 8.62 -21.87 37.31
C PRO A 70 7.09 -21.88 37.26
N SER A 71 6.51 -22.80 36.49
CA SER A 71 5.07 -23.00 36.21
C SER A 71 4.36 -22.06 35.21
N ALA A 72 5.00 -21.03 34.66
CA ALA A 72 4.30 -19.99 33.90
C ALA A 72 3.81 -20.36 32.47
N TRP A 73 4.26 -21.48 31.90
CA TRP A 73 4.01 -21.80 30.48
C TRP A 73 2.93 -22.88 30.26
N ARG A 74 2.36 -23.42 31.34
CA ARG A 74 1.38 -24.51 31.29
C ARG A 74 -0.03 -23.96 31.55
N GLY A 75 -0.60 -23.31 30.54
CA GLY A 75 -1.94 -22.72 30.61
C GLY A 75 -2.86 -22.99 29.42
N PHE A 76 -2.53 -23.96 28.55
CA PHE A 76 -3.47 -24.42 27.52
C PHE A 76 -3.88 -25.87 27.76
N SER A 77 -4.90 -26.06 28.59
CA SER A 77 -5.71 -27.26 28.60
C SER A 77 -6.97 -27.00 27.77
N GLY A 78 -6.82 -26.95 26.45
CA GLY A 78 -7.96 -27.09 25.54
C GLY A 78 -8.52 -28.50 25.68
N ASN A 79 -9.58 -28.66 26.46
CA ASN A 79 -10.37 -29.88 26.52
C ASN A 79 -11.53 -29.76 25.52
N PRO A 80 -11.55 -30.51 24.41
CA PRO A 80 -12.78 -30.74 23.68
C PRO A 80 -13.51 -31.92 24.35
N ARG A 81 -14.59 -31.61 25.05
CA ARG A 81 -15.72 -32.53 25.19
C ARG A 81 -16.91 -31.90 24.49
#